data_AF-A0A955E4B0-F1
#
_entry.id   AF-A0A955E4B0-F1
#
_cell.length_a   1.000
_cell.length_b   1.000
_cell.length_c   1.000
_cell.angle_alpha   90.00
_cell.angle_beta   90.00
_cell.angle_gamma   90.00
#
_symmetry.space_group_name_H-M   'P 1'
#
loop_
_entity.id
_entity.type
_entity.pdbx_description
1 polymer ?
#
loop_
_entity_poly.entity_id
_entity_poly.type
_entity_poly.pdbx_seq_one_letter_code
_entity_poly.pdbx_strand_id
1 'polypeptide(L)'
;MDHEKKRIDPIAVQRRLEKSCLEQGLGEETAHDVAFHMTDWSNDLIRLWAFCEDPDSFSFEEIDEMLMDLLVHAPNHLAAAARLYTGIGVRDIFEVGAVETD
;
A
#
# COMPACT_ATOMS: atom_id res chain seq x y z
N MET A 1 19.56 0.16 21.86
CA MET A 1 19.75 -0.69 20.68
C MET A 1 19.52 0.24 19.50
N ASP A 2 20.59 0.56 18.78
CA ASP A 2 20.56 1.55 17.71
C ASP A 2 19.82 0.93 16.53
N HIS A 3 18.49 1.12 16.49
CA HIS A 3 17.71 0.78 15.32
C HIS A 3 17.99 1.87 14.30
N GLU A 4 19.08 1.71 13.55
CA GLU A 4 19.23 2.36 12.26
C GLU A 4 17.98 1.95 11.46
N LYS A 5 16.95 2.80 11.48
CA LYS A 5 15.65 2.53 10.85
C LYS A 5 15.95 2.24 9.39
N LYS A 6 15.90 0.96 8.99
CA LYS A 6 16.08 0.58 7.59
C LYS A 6 14.99 1.28 6.80
N ARG A 7 15.37 2.34 6.10
CA ARG A 7 14.48 3.10 5.25
C ARG A 7 13.99 2.15 4.16
N ILE A 8 12.68 2.14 3.91
CA ILE A 8 12.11 1.40 2.78
C ILE A 8 12.72 2.01 1.52
N ASP A 9 13.29 1.17 0.66
CA ASP A 9 13.67 1.53 -0.71
C ASP A 9 12.54 1.05 -1.63
N PRO A 10 11.59 1.93 -1.99
CA PRO A 10 10.43 1.54 -2.77
C PRO A 10 10.80 1.00 -4.15
N ILE A 11 11.91 1.48 -4.75
CA ILE A 11 12.37 1.01 -6.06
C ILE A 11 12.89 -0.43 -5.93
N ALA A 12 13.69 -0.72 -4.89
CA ALA A 12 14.18 -2.07 -4.67
C ALA A 12 13.04 -3.05 -4.33
N VAL A 13 12.07 -2.62 -3.52
CA VAL A 13 10.88 -3.41 -3.19
C VAL A 13 10.04 -3.69 -4.44
N GLN A 14 9.75 -2.66 -5.24
CA GLN A 14 8.97 -2.78 -6.48
C GLN A 14 9.63 -3.78 -7.44
N ARG A 15 10.93 -3.63 -7.70
CA ARG A 15 11.68 -4.57 -8.57
C ARG A 15 11.64 -6.01 -8.05
N ARG A 16 11.70 -6.20 -6.73
CA ARG A 16 11.64 -7.54 -6.14
C ARG A 16 10.26 -8.15 -6.26
N LEU A 17 9.20 -7.36 -6.07
CA LEU A 17 7.82 -7.77 -6.25
C LEU A 17 7.52 -8.12 -7.71
N GLU A 18 7.93 -7.29 -8.65
CA GLU A 18 7.76 -7.52 -10.09
C GLU A 18 8.40 -8.86 -10.49
N LYS A 19 9.65 -9.09 -10.09
CA LYS A 19 10.33 -10.38 -10.32
C LYS A 19 9.57 -11.56 -9.70
N SER A 20 9.05 -11.40 -8.49
CA SER A 20 8.28 -12.45 -7.83
C SER A 20 6.99 -12.75 -8.59
N CYS A 21 6.30 -11.74 -9.12
CA CYS A 21 5.08 -11.92 -9.90
C CYS A 21 5.35 -12.67 -11.21
N LEU A 22 6.44 -12.31 -11.91
CA LEU A 22 6.91 -13.03 -13.09
C LEU A 22 7.22 -14.50 -12.78
N GLU A 23 7.88 -14.79 -11.65
CA GLU A 23 8.17 -16.16 -11.19
C GLU A 23 6.90 -16.97 -10.88
N GLN A 24 5.78 -16.31 -10.55
CA GLN A 24 4.46 -16.93 -10.38
C GLN A 24 3.68 -17.08 -11.70
N GLY A 25 4.24 -16.66 -12.84
CA GLY A 25 3.63 -16.81 -14.16
C GLY A 25 2.67 -15.68 -14.55
N LEU A 26 2.69 -14.54 -13.85
CA LEU A 26 1.99 -13.35 -14.31
C LEU A 26 2.69 -12.80 -15.57
N GLY A 27 1.91 -12.19 -16.47
CA GLY A 27 2.45 -11.47 -17.62
C GLY A 27 3.23 -10.22 -17.21
N GLU A 28 4.13 -9.75 -18.07
CA GLU A 28 5.04 -8.62 -17.77
C GLU A 28 4.29 -7.36 -17.31
N GLU A 29 3.26 -6.95 -18.05
CA GLU A 29 2.43 -5.79 -17.71
C GLU A 29 1.73 -5.97 -16.35
N THR A 30 1.06 -7.10 -16.14
CA THR A 30 0.38 -7.39 -14.86
C THR A 30 1.35 -7.45 -13.68
N ALA A 31 2.54 -8.04 -13.88
CA ALA A 31 3.56 -8.10 -12.85
C ALA A 31 4.09 -6.71 -12.47
N HIS A 32 4.30 -5.84 -13.47
CA HIS A 32 4.69 -4.46 -13.27
C HIS A 32 3.61 -3.67 -12.52
N ASP A 33 2.35 -3.77 -12.95
CA ASP A 33 1.23 -3.04 -12.35
C ASP A 33 0.98 -3.48 -10.89
N VAL A 34 1.03 -4.78 -10.61
CA VAL A 34 0.94 -5.28 -9.23
C VAL A 34 2.06 -4.69 -8.39
N ALA A 35 3.30 -4.70 -8.89
CA ALA A 35 4.43 -4.16 -8.15
C ALA A 35 4.29 -2.65 -7.90
N PHE A 36 3.89 -1.87 -8.91
CA PHE A 36 3.64 -0.44 -8.81
C PHE A 36 2.58 -0.15 -7.74
N HIS A 37 1.40 -0.77 -7.85
CA HIS A 37 0.30 -0.56 -6.91
C HIS A 37 0.67 -0.97 -5.48
N MET A 38 1.52 -1.97 -5.30
CA MET A 38 1.98 -2.37 -3.97
C MET A 38 3.04 -1.46 -3.35
N THR A 39 3.61 -0.50 -4.10
CA THR A 39 4.71 0.35 -3.59
C THR A 39 4.48 1.86 -3.67
N ASP A 40 3.54 2.33 -4.49
CA ASP A 40 3.34 3.77 -4.71
C ASP A 40 2.96 4.54 -3.43
N TRP A 41 2.23 3.89 -2.53
CA TRP A 41 1.80 4.42 -1.22
C TRP A 41 2.82 4.14 -0.08
N SER A 42 4.07 3.82 -0.42
CA SER A 42 5.09 3.49 0.58
C SER A 42 5.41 4.63 1.56
N ASN A 43 5.31 5.89 1.12
CA ASN A 43 5.48 7.04 2.02
C ASN A 43 4.35 7.13 3.05
N ASP A 44 3.11 6.83 2.64
CA ASP A 44 1.94 6.82 3.54
C ASP A 44 2.12 5.74 4.61
N LEU A 45 2.62 4.55 4.22
CA LEU A 45 2.98 3.48 5.13
C LEU A 45 4.07 3.89 6.12
N ILE A 46 5.12 4.59 5.66
CA ILE A 46 6.20 5.07 6.53
C ILE A 46 5.67 6.08 7.55
N ARG A 47 4.79 6.99 7.13
CA ARG A 47 4.18 7.99 8.02
C ARG A 47 3.31 7.33 9.08
N LEU A 48 2.46 6.37 8.68
CA LEU A 48 1.67 5.57 9.61
C LEU A 48 2.55 4.77 10.58
N TRP A 49 3.61 4.13 10.07
CA TRP A 49 4.55 3.40 10.90
C TRP A 49 5.22 4.29 11.95
N ALA A 50 5.66 5.49 11.56
CA ALA A 50 6.25 6.46 12.48
C ALA A 50 5.25 6.88 13.57
N PHE A 51 3.98 7.09 13.23
CA PHE A 51 2.93 7.35 14.20
C PHE A 51 2.71 6.16 15.15
N CYS A 52 2.72 4.92 14.64
CA CYS A 52 2.61 3.73 15.48
C CYS A 52 3.80 3.54 16.44
N GLU A 53 5.00 4.00 16.07
CA GLU A 53 6.19 3.93 16.93
C GLU A 53 6.17 4.96 18.06
N ASP A 54 5.65 6.17 17.82
CA ASP A 54 5.62 7.27 18.79
C ASP A 54 4.38 8.17 18.58
N PRO A 55 3.20 7.73 19.03
CA PRO A 55 1.94 8.42 18.72
C PRO A 55 1.83 9.80 19.40
N ASP A 56 2.50 9.98 20.55
CA ASP A 56 2.49 11.25 21.29
C ASP A 56 3.33 12.35 20.61
N SER A 57 4.15 11.97 19.60
CA SER A 57 4.95 12.91 18.82
C SER A 57 4.19 13.62 17.70
N PHE A 58 2.95 13.19 17.41
CA PHE A 58 2.11 13.76 16.34
C PHE A 58 1.04 14.67 16.93
N SER A 59 0.85 15.82 16.30
CA SER A 59 -0.32 16.68 16.53
C SER A 59 -1.59 16.05 15.94
N PHE A 60 -2.76 16.51 16.39
CA PHE A 60 -4.04 16.05 15.83
C PHE A 60 -4.16 16.36 14.33
N GLU A 61 -3.63 17.50 13.90
CA GLU A 61 -3.59 17.91 12.50
C GLU A 61 -2.70 16.97 11.67
N GLU A 62 -1.53 16.59 12.17
CA GLU A 62 -0.64 15.65 11.47
C GLU A 62 -1.24 14.24 11.38
N ILE A 63 -2.03 13.82 12.39
CA ILE A 63 -2.76 12.55 12.39
C ILE A 63 -3.86 12.60 11.33
N ASP A 64 -4.66 13.67 11.29
CA ASP A 64 -5.75 13.82 10.31
C ASP A 64 -5.22 13.79 8.87
N GLU A 65 -4.17 14.57 8.58
CA GLU A 65 -3.52 14.56 7.27
C GLU A 65 -2.99 13.17 6.88
N MET A 66 -2.28 12.50 7.79
CA MET A 66 -1.77 11.15 7.55
C MET A 66 -2.89 10.14 7.25
N LEU A 67 -4.00 10.23 7.98
CA LEU A 67 -5.17 9.37 7.74
C LEU A 67 -5.79 9.66 6.38
N MET A 68 -5.96 10.93 6.03
CA MET A 68 -6.51 11.33 4.73
C MET A 68 -5.63 10.86 3.57
N ASP A 69 -4.31 11.09 3.64
CA ASP A 69 -3.34 10.65 2.64
C ASP A 69 -3.44 9.13 2.42
N LEU A 70 -3.36 8.35 3.50
CA LEU A 70 -3.38 6.89 3.41
C LEU A 70 -4.74 6.35 2.93
N LEU A 71 -5.85 6.83 3.48
CA LEU A 71 -7.19 6.29 3.23
C LEU A 71 -7.72 6.62 1.83
N VAL A 72 -7.25 7.69 1.20
CA VAL A 72 -7.62 8.02 -0.19
C VAL A 72 -6.69 7.35 -1.20
N HIS A 73 -5.42 7.18 -0.85
CA HIS A 73 -4.41 6.64 -1.77
C HIS A 73 -4.33 5.11 -1.75
N ALA A 74 -3.99 4.52 -0.59
CA ALA A 74 -3.65 3.10 -0.52
C ALA A 74 -4.82 2.15 -0.87
N PRO A 75 -6.08 2.37 -0.45
CA PRO A 75 -7.17 1.44 -0.78
C PRO A 75 -7.39 1.23 -2.27
N ASN A 76 -7.29 2.29 -3.07
CA ASN A 76 -7.45 2.20 -4.53
C ASN A 76 -6.34 1.33 -5.16
N HIS A 77 -5.10 1.53 -4.73
CA HIS A 77 -3.96 0.74 -5.20
C HIS A 77 -4.06 -0.71 -4.74
N LEU A 78 -4.43 -0.96 -3.48
CA LEU A 78 -4.62 -2.30 -2.94
C LEU A 78 -5.75 -3.05 -3.64
N ALA A 79 -6.86 -2.37 -3.97
CA ALA A 79 -7.96 -2.96 -4.72
C ALA A 79 -7.54 -3.36 -6.14
N ALA A 80 -6.80 -2.49 -6.83
CA ALA A 80 -6.24 -2.79 -8.15
C ALA A 80 -5.27 -3.99 -8.10
N ALA A 81 -4.30 -3.97 -7.16
CA ALA A 81 -3.35 -5.05 -6.98
C ALA A 81 -4.04 -6.39 -6.64
N ALA A 82 -5.06 -6.38 -5.76
CA ALA A 82 -5.83 -7.57 -5.42
C ALA A 82 -6.51 -8.18 -6.65
N ARG A 83 -7.15 -7.35 -7.48
CA ARG A 83 -7.80 -7.79 -8.72
C ARG A 83 -6.80 -8.38 -9.71
N LEU A 84 -5.67 -7.71 -9.93
CA LEU A 84 -4.64 -8.13 -10.88
C LEU A 84 -3.92 -9.42 -10.43
N TYR A 85 -3.60 -9.54 -9.14
CA TYR A 85 -2.82 -10.67 -8.62
C TYR A 85 -3.66 -11.91 -8.35
N THR A 86 -4.86 -11.75 -7.79
CA THR A 86 -5.69 -12.90 -7.36
C THR A 86 -6.84 -13.21 -8.32
N GLY A 87 -7.16 -12.29 -9.24
CA GLY A 87 -8.38 -12.33 -10.05
C GLY A 87 -9.65 -11.98 -9.28
N ILE A 88 -9.57 -11.72 -7.96
CA ILE A 88 -10.72 -11.43 -7.09
C ILE A 88 -10.68 -9.95 -6.71
N GLY A 89 -11.79 -9.25 -6.92
CA GLY A 89 -11.94 -7.86 -6.48
C GLY A 89 -12.22 -7.74 -4.98
N VAL A 90 -11.92 -6.58 -4.41
CA VAL A 90 -12.30 -6.23 -3.04
C VAL A 90 -13.83 -6.23 -2.92
N ARG A 91 -14.32 -6.63 -1.75
CA ARG A 91 -15.75 -6.65 -1.42
C ARG A 91 -15.99 -5.78 -0.19
N ASP A 92 -17.15 -5.15 -0.14
CA ASP A 92 -17.60 -4.43 1.05
C ASP A 92 -18.07 -5.42 2.13
N ILE A 93 -17.12 -6.03 2.83
CA ILE A 93 -17.38 -7.05 3.87
C ILE A 93 -18.03 -6.43 5.12
N PHE A 94 -17.78 -5.15 5.37
CA PHE A 94 -18.28 -4.46 6.56
C PHE A 94 -19.57 -3.67 6.31
N GLU A 95 -20.10 -3.71 5.09
CA GLU A 95 -21.40 -3.13 4.71
C GLU A 95 -21.47 -1.62 5.00
N VAL A 96 -20.37 -0.91 4.76
CA VAL A 96 -20.26 0.54 4.99
C VAL A 96 -20.35 1.36 3.70
N GLY A 97 -20.59 0.71 2.56
CA GLY A 97 -20.56 1.35 1.25
C GLY A 97 -19.14 1.65 0.77
N ALA A 98 -18.15 0.83 1.16
CA ALA A 98 -16.73 1.06 0.84
C ALA A 98 -16.37 0.83 -0.64
N VAL A 99 -17.23 0.15 -1.40
CA VAL A 99 -17.04 -0.11 -2.83
C VAL A 99 -18.28 0.39 -3.55
N GLU A 100 -18.09 1.33 -4.48
CA GLU A 100 -19.18 1.79 -5.35
C GLU A 100 -19.54 0.66 -6.34
N THR A 101 -20.83 0.37 -6.46
CA THR A 101 -21.35 -0.50 -7.52
C THR A 101 -21.89 0.39 -8.63
N ASP A 102 -21.30 0.29 -9.83
CA ASP A 102 -21.91 0.83 -11.06
C ASP A 102 -23.30 0.23 -11.31
#